data_AF-A0A0C9XDI4-F1
#
_entry.id   AF-A0A0C9XDI4-F1
#
_cell.length_a   1.000
_cell.length_b   1.000
_cell.length_c   1.000
_cell.angle_alpha   90.00
_cell.angle_beta   90.00
_cell.angle_gamma   90.00
#
_symmetry.space_group_name_H-M   'P 1'
#
loop_
_entity.id
_entity.type
_entity.pdbx_description
1 polymer ?
#
loop_
_entity_poly.entity_id
_entity_poly.type
_entity_poly.pdbx_seq_one_letter_code
_entity_poly.pdbx_strand_id
1 'polypeptide(L)'
;MALCDHCQVRPRYVDGLKIHPYCSKSCAAKGKRYLPPLTSSVNGAISSMGDCHFCHARPKNVVGDRIHDFCSKICARSAQKKSARSGVRTNKATCQAPGCGKPVNYCSISHKTLEETMCLLCLEAPIMLKSHFCSRRCKNHAEERGPMILEVPLGHKTFKSVADQFKQSWRHTNAVCPPVRLVYKIITPASTLVKYNAYRDAVEARGNFVSSGRSKGNENRRWHGTRRTCNLGDKYQTRPCSSSRCSLCSIIRNSFEVSVCTTNTGWCRFGHGIYTSSTSSKSNGYSSNDCKSALKAMLLNKVIVGNGCKLRQNNDTLTAPPQGFDSVLGEKGNVLNHDELVVYTNDAIRPSYLVMYEP
;
A
#
# COMPACT_ATOMS: atom_id res chain seq x y z
N MET A 1 34.22 27.56 -23.14
CA MET A 1 32.88 28.17 -23.24
C MET A 1 32.00 27.29 -24.13
N ALA A 2 30.75 27.03 -23.75
CA ALA A 2 29.86 26.19 -24.56
C ALA A 2 29.45 26.92 -25.86
N LEU A 3 29.43 26.19 -26.98
CA LEU A 3 29.09 26.71 -28.31
C LEU A 3 27.57 26.74 -28.55
N CYS A 4 27.15 27.59 -29.49
CA CYS A 4 25.75 27.78 -29.88
C CYS A 4 25.13 26.51 -30.44
N ASP A 5 23.97 26.13 -29.91
CA ASP A 5 23.29 24.87 -30.26
C ASP A 5 22.82 24.81 -31.72
N HIS A 6 22.65 25.96 -32.38
CA HIS A 6 22.24 26.03 -33.78
C HIS A 6 23.42 26.11 -34.76
N CYS A 7 24.38 27.01 -34.55
CA CYS A 7 25.44 27.24 -35.52
C CYS A 7 26.75 26.52 -35.20
N GLN A 8 26.95 26.06 -33.96
CA GLN A 8 28.16 25.36 -33.47
C GLN A 8 29.50 26.09 -33.72
N VAL A 9 29.47 27.37 -34.14
CA VAL A 9 30.67 28.15 -34.49
C VAL A 9 30.96 29.25 -33.47
N ARG A 10 29.92 29.84 -32.87
CA ARG A 10 30.07 30.97 -31.93
C ARG A 10 29.72 30.56 -30.50
N PRO A 11 30.38 31.12 -29.46
CA PRO A 11 30.01 30.89 -28.07
C PRO A 11 28.56 31.29 -27.79
N ARG A 12 27.94 30.61 -26.83
CA ARG A 12 26.60 30.95 -26.33
C ARG A 12 26.54 32.38 -25.82
N TYR A 13 25.43 33.07 -26.09
CA TYR A 13 25.23 34.46 -25.67
C TYR A 13 25.00 34.56 -24.16
N VAL A 14 25.65 35.52 -23.50
CA VAL A 14 25.52 35.78 -22.06
C VAL A 14 24.97 37.19 -21.86
N ASP A 15 23.84 37.32 -21.17
CA ASP A 15 23.18 38.62 -20.93
C ASP A 15 23.51 39.23 -19.55
N GLY A 16 24.65 38.83 -18.99
CA GLY A 16 25.13 39.28 -17.67
C GLY A 16 24.71 38.37 -16.51
N LEU A 17 23.55 37.71 -16.58
CA LEU A 17 23.08 36.81 -15.52
C LEU A 17 22.71 35.40 -16.01
N LYS A 18 22.50 35.22 -17.32
CA LYS A 18 22.10 33.95 -17.91
C LYS A 18 22.87 33.64 -19.20
N ILE A 19 23.28 32.38 -19.34
CA ILE A 19 23.85 31.84 -20.57
C ILE A 19 22.71 31.23 -21.41
N HIS A 20 22.50 31.76 -22.60
CA HIS A 20 21.47 31.30 -23.54
C HIS A 20 21.98 30.18 -24.44
N PRO A 21 21.15 29.19 -24.86
CA PRO A 21 21.60 28.07 -25.69
C PRO A 21 22.13 28.48 -27.08
N TYR A 22 21.83 29.71 -27.53
CA TYR A 22 22.17 30.21 -28.85
C TYR A 22 23.03 31.47 -28.79
N CYS A 23 23.89 31.69 -29.79
CA CYS A 23 24.76 32.88 -29.85
C CYS A 23 24.04 34.17 -30.31
N SER A 24 22.82 34.08 -30.85
CA SER A 24 22.05 35.26 -31.27
C SER A 24 20.55 34.95 -31.40
N LYS A 25 19.71 35.99 -31.40
CA LYS A 25 18.27 35.88 -31.67
C LYS A 25 17.98 35.22 -33.03
N SER A 26 18.80 35.49 -34.05
CA SER A 26 18.68 34.82 -35.36
C SER A 26 18.99 33.33 -35.29
N CYS A 27 19.99 32.90 -34.50
CA CYS A 27 20.27 31.48 -34.28
C CYS A 27 19.18 30.79 -33.47
N ALA A 28 18.58 31.48 -32.50
CA ALA A 28 17.42 30.97 -31.76
C ALA A 28 16.17 30.81 -32.66
N ALA A 29 15.93 31.75 -33.58
CA ALA A 29 14.79 31.68 -34.51
C ALA A 29 14.97 30.60 -35.59
N LYS A 30 16.21 30.39 -36.08
CA LYS A 30 16.52 29.34 -37.05
C LYS A 30 16.62 27.96 -36.40
N GLY A 31 17.09 27.86 -35.15
CA GLY A 31 17.11 26.63 -34.37
C GLY A 31 15.71 26.06 -34.09
N LYS A 32 14.67 26.90 -34.08
CA LYS A 32 13.25 26.48 -33.99
C LYS A 32 12.70 25.88 -35.29
N ARG A 33 13.46 25.84 -36.40
CA ARG A 33 13.00 25.39 -37.74
C ARG A 33 13.52 24.00 -38.15
N TYR A 34 14.20 23.26 -37.28
CA TYR A 34 14.53 21.83 -37.49
C TYR A 34 13.70 20.92 -36.58
N LEU A 35 12.38 21.02 -36.72
CA LEU A 35 11.46 19.91 -37.00
C LEU A 35 10.19 20.54 -37.63
N PRO A 36 9.68 19.99 -38.75
CA PRO A 36 8.99 20.76 -39.79
C PRO A 36 7.45 20.81 -39.62
N PRO A 37 6.75 21.66 -40.41
CA PRO A 37 5.48 22.30 -40.06
C PRO A 37 4.25 21.85 -40.86
N LEU A 38 3.08 22.26 -40.35
CA LEU A 38 1.77 22.27 -41.02
C LEU A 38 1.80 23.02 -42.36
N THR A 39 1.33 22.37 -43.43
CA THR A 39 0.52 23.03 -44.47
C THR A 39 -0.55 22.10 -45.01
N SER A 40 -1.74 22.66 -45.15
CA SER A 40 -3.04 22.07 -45.47
C SER A 40 -3.15 21.59 -46.91
N SER A 41 -3.72 20.40 -47.12
CA SER A 41 -4.80 20.19 -48.09
C SER A 41 -5.50 18.85 -47.83
N VAL A 42 -6.78 18.97 -47.47
CA VAL A 42 -7.93 18.15 -47.88
C VAL A 42 -7.85 16.63 -47.67
N ASN A 43 -8.78 16.17 -46.82
CA ASN A 43 -9.25 14.80 -46.59
C ASN A 43 -8.43 13.91 -45.65
N GLY A 44 -8.91 13.85 -44.39
CA GLY A 44 -8.76 12.67 -43.53
C GLY A 44 -7.90 12.87 -42.29
N ALA A 45 -8.52 13.30 -41.17
CA ALA A 45 -8.15 12.92 -39.80
C ALA A 45 -8.96 13.72 -38.77
N ILE A 46 -10.20 13.30 -38.48
CA ILE A 46 -10.90 13.66 -37.24
C ILE A 46 -11.21 12.36 -36.50
N SER A 47 -10.25 11.90 -35.71
CA SER A 47 -10.44 10.76 -34.82
C SER A 47 -9.37 10.78 -33.72
N SER A 48 -9.58 11.60 -32.69
CA SER A 48 -9.15 11.30 -31.30
C SER A 48 -9.41 12.43 -30.28
N MET A 49 -9.98 13.57 -30.67
CA MET A 49 -10.53 14.52 -29.69
C MET A 49 -11.97 14.10 -29.36
N GLY A 50 -12.06 13.08 -28.50
CA GLY A 50 -13.30 12.34 -28.20
C GLY A 50 -14.55 13.19 -28.06
N ASP A 51 -15.69 12.57 -28.36
CA ASP A 51 -16.94 13.29 -28.56
C ASP A 51 -17.46 14.01 -27.32
N CYS A 52 -18.29 15.02 -27.56
CA CYS A 52 -19.04 15.75 -26.55
C CYS A 52 -19.67 14.77 -25.55
N HIS A 53 -19.36 14.95 -24.28
CA HIS A 53 -19.86 14.08 -23.20
C HIS A 53 -21.38 14.11 -23.00
N PHE A 54 -22.11 14.96 -23.73
CA PHE A 54 -23.55 15.05 -23.67
C PHE A 54 -24.26 14.48 -24.90
N CYS A 55 -23.90 14.97 -26.10
CA CYS A 55 -24.59 14.54 -27.32
C CYS A 55 -23.91 13.35 -28.01
N HIS A 56 -22.62 13.08 -27.71
CA HIS A 56 -21.79 12.05 -28.34
C HIS A 56 -21.76 12.05 -29.87
N ALA A 57 -22.29 13.11 -30.50
CA ALA A 57 -22.47 13.21 -31.95
C ALA A 57 -21.59 14.29 -32.58
N ARG A 58 -20.90 15.08 -31.75
CA ARG A 58 -20.03 16.18 -32.18
C ARG A 58 -18.77 16.19 -31.32
N PRO A 59 -17.61 16.55 -31.90
CA PRO A 59 -16.37 16.66 -31.14
C PRO A 59 -16.47 17.76 -30.08
N LYS A 60 -15.62 17.65 -29.05
CA LYS A 60 -15.49 18.64 -27.99
C LYS A 60 -15.11 20.02 -28.53
N ASN A 61 -15.63 21.09 -27.91
CA ASN A 61 -15.36 22.46 -28.33
C ASN A 61 -13.97 22.91 -27.85
N VAL A 62 -13.20 23.57 -28.72
CA VAL A 62 -11.86 24.06 -28.39
C VAL A 62 -11.85 25.58 -28.49
N VAL A 63 -11.42 26.26 -27.41
CA VAL A 63 -11.31 27.72 -27.36
C VAL A 63 -9.90 28.08 -26.89
N GLY A 64 -9.07 28.59 -27.80
CA GLY A 64 -7.63 28.74 -27.55
C GLY A 64 -7.00 27.38 -27.25
N ASP A 65 -6.20 27.30 -26.18
CA ASP A 65 -5.56 26.06 -25.74
C ASP A 65 -6.44 25.20 -24.80
N ARG A 66 -7.71 25.57 -24.58
CA ARG A 66 -8.63 24.83 -23.70
C ARG A 66 -9.62 23.99 -24.49
N ILE A 67 -9.68 22.70 -24.17
CA ILE A 67 -10.69 21.75 -24.68
C ILE A 67 -11.83 21.67 -23.65
N HIS A 68 -13.04 21.99 -24.08
CA HIS A 68 -14.25 21.89 -23.26
C HIS A 68 -14.91 20.52 -23.44
N ASP A 69 -15.42 19.93 -22.36
CA ASP A 69 -16.07 18.61 -22.38
C ASP A 69 -17.32 18.49 -23.26
N PHE A 70 -17.86 19.62 -23.72
CA PHE A 70 -19.08 19.69 -24.53
C PHE A 70 -18.83 20.44 -25.84
N CYS A 71 -19.52 20.04 -26.90
CA CYS A 71 -19.42 20.68 -28.22
C CYS A 71 -20.06 22.08 -28.27
N SER A 72 -20.87 22.47 -27.28
CA SER A 72 -21.52 23.78 -27.24
C SER A 72 -21.99 24.16 -25.84
N LYS A 73 -22.24 25.47 -25.63
CA LYS A 73 -22.89 25.98 -24.41
C LYS A 73 -24.28 25.37 -24.19
N ILE A 74 -24.98 24.99 -25.27
CA ILE A 74 -26.29 24.33 -25.20
C ILE A 74 -26.12 22.91 -24.64
N CYS A 75 -25.17 22.13 -25.16
CA CYS A 75 -24.88 20.79 -24.63
C CYS A 75 -24.40 20.84 -23.17
N ALA A 76 -23.59 21.83 -22.79
CA ALA A 76 -23.19 22.04 -21.41
C ALA A 76 -24.38 22.35 -20.48
N ARG A 77 -25.29 23.24 -20.90
CA ARG A 77 -26.50 23.58 -20.13
C ARG A 77 -27.48 22.39 -20.04
N SER A 78 -27.63 21.62 -21.11
CA SER A 78 -28.49 20.43 -21.12
C SER A 78 -27.94 19.30 -20.24
N ALA A 79 -26.61 19.12 -20.19
CA ALA A 79 -25.96 18.20 -19.26
C ALA A 79 -26.19 18.61 -17.78
N GLN A 80 -26.11 19.91 -17.49
CA GLN A 80 -26.41 20.46 -16.16
C GLN A 80 -27.90 20.26 -15.78
N LYS A 81 -28.83 20.47 -16.71
CA LYS A 81 -30.27 20.24 -16.49
C LYS A 81 -30.60 18.75 -16.31
N LYS A 82 -29.90 17.84 -17.00
CA LYS A 82 -30.06 16.38 -16.83
C LYS A 82 -29.56 15.90 -15.46
N SER A 83 -28.49 16.51 -14.95
CA SER A 83 -27.98 16.29 -13.58
C SER A 83 -28.86 16.88 -12.48
N ALA A 84 -29.69 17.89 -12.80
CA ALA A 84 -30.68 18.45 -11.86
C ALA A 84 -31.97 17.62 -11.77
N ARG A 85 -32.27 16.78 -12.77
CA ARG A 85 -33.46 15.89 -12.79
C ARG A 85 -33.20 14.47 -12.27
N SER A 86 -31.95 14.06 -12.18
CA SER A 86 -31.56 12.83 -11.49
C SER A 86 -30.95 13.26 -10.16
N GLY A 87 -31.66 13.03 -9.05
CA GLY A 87 -31.28 13.45 -7.70
C GLY A 87 -30.00 12.80 -7.17
N VAL A 88 -28.87 13.02 -7.83
CA VAL A 88 -27.55 12.64 -7.35
C VAL A 88 -27.00 13.85 -6.62
N ARG A 89 -27.09 13.83 -5.29
CA ARG A 89 -26.26 14.67 -4.42
C ARG A 89 -24.80 14.43 -4.81
N THR A 90 -24.22 15.35 -5.56
CA THR A 90 -22.75 15.44 -5.61
C THR A 90 -22.33 15.92 -4.23
N ASN A 91 -21.89 14.98 -3.38
CA ASN A 91 -21.18 15.33 -2.17
C ASN A 91 -20.01 16.22 -2.62
N LYS A 92 -20.09 17.53 -2.34
CA LYS A 92 -18.94 18.42 -2.50
C LYS A 92 -17.83 17.78 -1.68
N ALA A 93 -16.80 17.29 -2.37
CA ALA A 93 -15.75 16.53 -1.72
C ALA A 93 -15.11 17.42 -0.65
N THR A 94 -15.19 16.99 0.60
CA THR A 94 -14.74 17.77 1.75
C THR A 94 -13.24 17.56 1.94
N CYS A 95 -12.56 18.51 2.56
CA CYS A 95 -11.13 18.42 2.78
C CYS A 95 -10.82 17.18 3.63
N GLN A 96 -9.88 16.36 3.17
CA GLN A 96 -9.56 15.10 3.83
C GLN A 96 -8.65 15.29 5.06
N ALA A 97 -8.15 16.51 5.30
CA ALA A 97 -7.38 16.82 6.50
C ALA A 97 -8.30 16.81 7.74
N PRO A 98 -7.88 16.16 8.85
CA PRO A 98 -8.64 16.13 10.09
C PRO A 98 -9.03 17.54 10.56
N GLY A 99 -10.30 17.72 10.93
CA GLY A 99 -10.82 19.01 11.40
C GLY A 99 -11.08 20.06 10.32
N CYS A 100 -10.88 19.77 9.03
CA CYS A 100 -11.11 20.73 7.95
C CYS A 100 -12.44 20.49 7.20
N GLY A 101 -13.41 21.39 7.35
CA GLY A 101 -14.72 21.30 6.69
C GLY A 101 -14.82 21.93 5.29
N LYS A 102 -13.71 22.32 4.66
CA LYS A 102 -13.76 23.05 3.38
C LYS A 102 -14.26 22.13 2.24
N PRO A 103 -15.13 22.62 1.32
CA PRO A 103 -15.74 21.79 0.26
C PRO A 103 -14.82 21.58 -0.95
N VAL A 104 -13.56 21.21 -0.69
CA VAL A 104 -12.55 20.82 -1.69
C VAL A 104 -11.75 19.63 -1.15
N ASN A 105 -11.27 18.69 -1.99
CA ASN A 105 -10.49 17.53 -1.53
C ASN A 105 -9.30 17.90 -0.62
N TYR A 106 -8.54 18.93 -1.00
CA TYR A 106 -7.47 19.53 -0.19
C TYR A 106 -7.48 21.03 -0.39
N CYS A 107 -7.55 21.79 0.70
CA CYS A 107 -7.55 23.25 0.62
C CYS A 107 -6.13 23.87 0.66
N SER A 108 -5.09 23.06 0.87
CA SER A 108 -3.68 23.47 0.80
C SER A 108 -2.77 22.25 0.63
N ILE A 109 -1.53 22.47 0.20
CA ILE A 109 -0.48 21.45 0.18
C ILE A 109 -0.25 20.92 1.60
N SER A 110 -0.22 21.78 2.61
CA SER A 110 -0.04 21.39 4.01
C SER A 110 -1.12 20.41 4.49
N HIS A 111 -2.38 20.62 4.09
CA HIS A 111 -3.48 19.70 4.43
C HIS A 111 -3.34 18.36 3.74
N LYS A 112 -2.86 18.33 2.50
CA LYS A 112 -2.52 17.09 1.80
C LYS A 112 -1.37 16.36 2.47
N THR A 113 -0.28 17.05 2.77
CA THR A 113 0.89 16.46 3.43
C THR A 113 0.55 15.94 4.82
N LEU A 114 -0.25 16.68 5.59
CA LEU A 114 -0.71 16.25 6.91
C LEU A 114 -1.56 14.97 6.79
N GLU A 115 -2.49 14.93 5.83
CA GLU A 115 -3.31 13.74 5.59
C GLU A 115 -2.47 12.50 5.26
N GLU A 116 -1.50 12.66 4.36
CA GLU A 116 -0.61 11.59 3.91
C GLU A 116 0.38 11.11 4.99
N THR A 117 0.66 11.94 6.01
CA THR A 117 1.76 11.69 6.95
C THR A 117 1.44 11.94 8.43
N MET A 118 0.20 12.13 8.85
CA MET A 118 -0.12 12.38 10.25
C MET A 118 0.25 11.22 11.19
N CYS A 119 0.58 11.57 12.42
CA CYS A 119 0.78 10.65 13.53
C CYS A 119 -0.46 9.80 13.76
N LEU A 120 -0.32 8.48 13.75
CA LEU A 120 -1.46 7.56 13.92
C LEU A 120 -2.06 7.57 15.33
N LEU A 121 -1.41 8.24 16.29
CA LEU A 121 -1.92 8.34 17.66
C LEU A 121 -2.65 9.66 17.93
N CYS A 122 -2.00 10.80 17.67
CA CYS A 122 -2.62 12.11 17.94
C CYS A 122 -3.37 12.69 16.74
N LEU A 123 -3.09 12.23 15.51
CA LEU A 123 -3.68 12.75 14.27
C LEU A 123 -3.43 14.26 14.00
N GLU A 124 -2.54 14.89 14.76
CA GLU A 124 -2.32 16.35 14.74
C GLU A 124 -1.06 16.79 14.00
N ALA A 125 -0.02 15.96 13.99
CA ALA A 125 1.31 16.33 13.52
C ALA A 125 1.90 15.26 12.58
N PRO A 126 2.76 15.64 11.61
CA PRO A 126 3.39 14.69 10.71
C PRO A 126 4.31 13.71 11.45
N ILE A 127 4.44 12.49 10.93
CA ILE A 127 5.28 11.43 11.47
C ILE A 127 6.77 11.73 11.29
N MET A 128 7.58 11.25 12.23
CA MET A 128 9.04 11.21 12.07
C MET A 128 9.44 10.26 10.93
N LEU A 129 10.65 10.45 10.40
CA LEU A 129 11.24 9.56 9.41
C LEU A 129 11.24 8.10 9.94
N LYS A 130 10.81 7.16 9.09
CA LYS A 130 10.70 5.72 9.42
C LYS A 130 9.84 5.41 10.67
N SER A 131 8.93 6.30 11.05
CA SER A 131 7.99 6.14 12.17
C SER A 131 6.54 6.13 11.69
N HIS A 132 5.63 5.78 12.60
CA HIS A 132 4.18 6.02 12.47
C HIS A 132 3.68 7.11 13.44
N PHE A 133 4.60 7.74 14.16
CA PHE A 133 4.33 8.72 15.22
C PHE A 133 5.17 9.98 15.02
N CYS A 134 4.63 11.14 15.40
CA CYS A 134 5.29 12.44 15.30
C CYS A 134 6.41 12.66 16.34
N SER A 135 6.44 11.87 17.42
CA SER A 135 7.42 12.03 18.49
C SER A 135 7.68 10.72 19.23
N ARG A 136 8.77 10.67 20.00
CA ARG A 136 9.05 9.57 20.93
C ARG A 136 7.95 9.45 22.00
N ARG A 137 7.39 10.58 22.44
CA ARG A 137 6.27 10.61 23.39
C ARG A 137 5.04 9.88 22.83
N CYS A 138 4.61 10.20 21.61
CA CYS A 138 3.49 9.49 20.98
C CYS A 138 3.80 8.00 20.78
N LYS A 139 5.02 7.66 20.36
CA LYS A 139 5.41 6.26 20.22
C LYS A 139 5.31 5.50 21.55
N ASN A 140 5.94 6.02 22.61
CA ASN A 140 5.93 5.39 23.93
C ASN A 140 4.50 5.28 24.46
N HIS A 141 3.69 6.34 24.36
CA HIS A 141 2.31 6.33 24.81
C HIS A 141 1.44 5.31 24.06
N ALA A 142 1.68 5.10 22.76
CA ALA A 142 1.04 4.01 22.03
C ALA A 142 1.48 2.64 22.56
N GLU A 143 2.79 2.42 22.71
CA GLU A 143 3.36 1.14 23.17
C GLU A 143 2.94 0.78 24.61
N GLU A 144 2.78 1.77 25.49
CA GLU A 144 2.26 1.62 26.86
C GLU A 144 0.77 1.21 26.89
N ARG A 145 -0.02 1.68 25.91
CA ARG A 145 -1.45 1.38 25.80
C ARG A 145 -1.75 0.14 24.97
N GLY A 146 -0.73 -0.47 24.37
CA GLY A 146 -0.87 -1.75 23.68
C GLY A 146 -1.24 -2.89 24.63
N PRO A 147 -1.81 -4.00 24.13
CA PRO A 147 -2.08 -4.28 22.72
C PRO A 147 -3.35 -3.58 22.22
N MET A 148 -3.24 -2.83 21.14
CA MET A 148 -4.38 -2.13 20.53
C MET A 148 -4.20 -1.94 19.03
N ILE A 149 -5.25 -1.50 18.34
CA ILE A 149 -5.19 -1.14 16.92
C ILE A 149 -5.50 0.34 16.73
N LEU A 150 -4.71 1.01 15.88
CA LEU A 150 -4.90 2.40 15.48
C LEU A 150 -5.36 2.42 14.02
N GLU A 151 -6.47 3.10 13.76
CA GLU A 151 -6.96 3.25 12.38
C GLU A 151 -5.95 4.05 11.56
N VAL A 152 -5.68 3.59 10.35
CA VAL A 152 -4.85 4.31 9.38
C VAL A 152 -5.79 5.03 8.42
N PRO A 153 -5.76 6.39 8.38
CA PRO A 153 -6.63 7.15 7.48
C PRO A 153 -6.46 6.75 6.01
N LEU A 154 -7.53 6.87 5.21
CA LEU A 154 -7.57 6.35 3.84
C LEU A 154 -6.50 6.94 2.90
N GLY A 155 -6.21 8.23 2.94
CA GLY A 155 -5.15 8.84 2.12
C GLY A 155 -3.78 8.85 2.81
N HIS A 156 -3.67 8.38 4.06
CA HIS A 156 -2.39 8.21 4.72
C HIS A 156 -1.49 7.24 3.95
N LYS A 157 -0.20 7.58 3.76
CA LYS A 157 0.74 6.77 2.95
C LYS A 157 0.88 5.32 3.42
N THR A 158 0.65 5.07 4.71
CA THR A 158 0.68 3.70 5.27
C THR A 158 -0.51 2.88 4.78
N PHE A 159 -1.71 3.47 4.65
CA PHE A 159 -2.87 2.80 4.09
C PHE A 159 -2.56 2.38 2.65
N LYS A 160 -2.13 3.35 1.83
CA LYS A 160 -1.73 3.11 0.43
C LYS A 160 -0.68 2.00 0.34
N SER A 161 0.39 2.06 1.13
CA SER A 161 1.45 1.05 1.12
C SER A 161 0.94 -0.36 1.44
N VAL A 162 0.05 -0.50 2.43
CA VAL A 162 -0.47 -1.81 2.85
C VAL A 162 -1.50 -2.34 1.84
N ALA A 163 -2.41 -1.48 1.35
CA ALA A 163 -3.40 -1.83 0.34
C ALA A 163 -2.74 -2.20 -1.01
N ASP A 164 -1.71 -1.46 -1.43
CA ASP A 164 -0.95 -1.77 -2.65
C ASP A 164 -0.21 -3.11 -2.50
N GLN A 165 0.36 -3.40 -1.33
CA GLN A 165 0.94 -4.72 -1.04
C GLN A 165 -0.11 -5.83 -1.11
N PHE A 166 -1.30 -5.62 -0.54
CA PHE A 166 -2.38 -6.60 -0.58
C PHE A 166 -2.77 -6.94 -2.02
N LYS A 167 -2.96 -5.90 -2.85
CA LYS A 167 -3.31 -6.02 -4.26
C LYS A 167 -2.21 -6.69 -5.09
N GLN A 168 -0.95 -6.25 -4.94
CA GLN A 168 0.19 -6.80 -5.69
C GLN A 168 0.49 -8.26 -5.33
N SER A 169 0.12 -8.69 -4.11
CA SER A 169 0.29 -10.07 -3.66
C SER A 169 -0.96 -10.93 -3.83
N TRP A 170 -2.02 -10.41 -4.44
CA TRP A 170 -3.19 -11.19 -4.81
C TRP A 170 -2.93 -11.90 -6.15
N ARG A 171 -2.43 -13.13 -6.08
CA ARG A 171 -1.84 -13.83 -7.24
C ARG A 171 -2.64 -15.01 -7.76
N HIS A 172 -3.75 -15.36 -7.10
CA HIS A 172 -4.66 -16.39 -7.62
C HIS A 172 -5.47 -15.80 -8.77
N THR A 173 -5.28 -16.33 -9.98
CA THR A 173 -5.89 -15.84 -11.22
C THR A 173 -7.41 -16.04 -11.28
N ASN A 174 -7.93 -16.97 -10.48
CA ASN A 174 -9.34 -17.35 -10.51
C ASN A 174 -10.22 -16.44 -9.63
N ALA A 175 -9.65 -15.43 -8.97
CA ALA A 175 -10.36 -14.54 -8.07
C ALA A 175 -9.94 -13.09 -8.27
N VAL A 176 -10.92 -12.19 -8.43
CA VAL A 176 -10.68 -10.74 -8.44
C VAL A 176 -10.16 -10.31 -7.08
N CYS A 177 -9.13 -9.45 -7.06
CA CYS A 177 -8.65 -8.88 -5.81
C CYS A 177 -9.74 -8.00 -5.18
N PRO A 178 -10.22 -8.32 -3.97
CA PRO A 178 -11.24 -7.52 -3.31
C PRO A 178 -10.68 -6.16 -2.89
N PRO A 179 -11.51 -5.11 -2.83
CA PRO A 179 -11.10 -3.82 -2.34
C PRO A 179 -10.80 -3.84 -0.84
N VAL A 180 -9.68 -3.23 -0.46
CA VAL A 180 -9.34 -2.94 0.94
C VAL A 180 -10.17 -1.73 1.40
N ARG A 181 -10.88 -1.88 2.51
CA ARG A 181 -11.77 -0.87 3.08
C ARG A 181 -11.16 -0.15 4.28
N LEU A 182 -10.48 -0.88 5.17
CA LEU A 182 -9.83 -0.31 6.36
C LEU A 182 -8.46 -0.97 6.55
N VAL A 183 -7.51 -0.19 7.08
CA VAL A 183 -6.22 -0.69 7.54
C VAL A 183 -6.00 -0.16 8.94
N TYR A 184 -5.58 -1.04 9.84
CA TYR A 184 -5.18 -0.67 11.19
C TYR A 184 -3.73 -0.99 11.44
N LYS A 185 -3.02 -0.07 12.10
CA LYS A 185 -1.69 -0.31 12.66
C LYS A 185 -1.86 -1.02 13.99
N ILE A 186 -1.29 -2.22 14.10
CA ILE A 186 -1.29 -2.97 15.36
C ILE A 186 -0.14 -2.47 16.24
N ILE A 187 -0.48 -2.10 17.47
CA ILE A 187 0.45 -1.63 18.48
C ILE A 187 0.75 -2.77 19.43
N THR A 188 1.97 -3.27 19.32
CA THR A 188 2.50 -4.35 20.15
C THR A 188 3.10 -3.76 21.43
N PRO A 189 2.83 -4.34 22.62
CA PRO A 189 3.48 -3.93 23.86
C PRO A 189 5.01 -3.99 23.79
N ALA A 190 5.69 -3.10 24.51
CA ALA A 190 7.15 -3.01 24.52
C ALA A 190 7.82 -4.34 24.93
N SER A 191 7.25 -5.07 25.89
CA SER A 191 7.78 -6.37 26.36
C SER A 191 7.87 -7.41 25.25
N THR A 192 6.84 -7.55 24.42
CA THR A 192 6.85 -8.44 23.25
C THR A 192 7.81 -7.97 22.17
N LEU A 193 7.98 -6.65 22.00
CA LEU A 193 8.92 -6.09 21.04
C LEU A 193 10.38 -6.39 21.39
N VAL A 194 10.73 -6.43 22.68
CA VAL A 194 12.10 -6.73 23.13
C VAL A 194 12.52 -8.12 22.64
N LYS A 195 11.71 -9.16 22.85
CA LYS A 195 12.04 -10.52 22.42
C LYS A 195 12.18 -10.64 20.90
N TYR A 196 11.23 -10.05 20.16
CA TYR A 196 11.28 -9.99 18.70
C TYR A 196 12.54 -9.29 18.16
N ASN A 197 12.90 -8.15 18.75
CA ASN A 197 14.08 -7.40 18.34
C ASN A 197 15.37 -8.15 18.69
N ALA A 198 15.44 -8.77 19.87
CA ALA A 198 16.57 -9.60 20.27
C ALA A 198 16.77 -10.78 19.32
N TYR A 199 15.69 -11.47 18.95
CA TYR A 199 15.74 -12.57 17.98
C TYR A 199 16.22 -12.09 16.60
N ARG A 200 15.66 -10.99 16.07
CA ARG A 200 16.12 -10.38 14.80
C ARG A 200 17.60 -10.05 14.85
N ASP A 201 18.07 -9.48 15.95
CA ASP A 201 19.45 -9.03 16.09
C ASP A 201 20.41 -10.22 16.20
N ALA A 202 20.01 -11.30 16.87
CA ALA A 202 20.76 -12.56 16.87
C ALA A 202 20.80 -13.21 15.48
N VAL A 203 19.70 -13.18 14.71
CA VAL A 203 19.64 -13.67 13.32
C VAL A 203 20.56 -12.85 12.43
N GLU A 204 20.55 -11.53 12.58
CA GLU A 204 21.48 -10.66 11.86
C GLU A 204 22.94 -11.00 12.17
N ALA A 205 23.29 -11.16 13.45
CA ALA A 205 24.66 -11.40 13.86
C ALA A 205 25.25 -12.68 13.23
N ARG A 206 24.44 -13.73 13.01
CA ARG A 206 24.88 -14.98 12.39
C ARG A 206 24.78 -15.00 10.86
N GLY A 207 23.88 -14.20 10.26
CA GLY A 207 23.59 -14.25 8.83
C GLY A 207 24.05 -13.05 8.01
N ASN A 208 24.43 -11.94 8.65
CA ASN A 208 24.93 -10.71 8.03
C ASN A 208 24.08 -10.24 6.83
N PHE A 209 22.75 -10.17 7.01
CA PHE A 209 21.83 -9.91 5.91
C PHE A 209 21.90 -8.45 5.43
N VAL A 210 22.23 -7.50 6.30
CA VAL A 210 22.34 -6.08 5.95
C VAL A 210 23.48 -5.84 4.95
N SER A 211 24.62 -6.53 5.10
CA SER A 211 25.74 -6.41 4.16
C SER A 211 25.36 -6.89 2.75
N SER A 212 24.35 -7.75 2.66
CA SER A 212 23.80 -8.29 1.41
C SER A 212 22.62 -7.47 0.87
N GLY A 213 22.41 -6.24 1.37
CA GLY A 213 21.36 -5.34 0.92
C GLY A 213 19.95 -5.71 1.40
N ARG A 214 19.82 -6.61 2.38
CA ARG A 214 18.53 -7.02 2.95
C ARG A 214 18.24 -6.27 4.24
N SER A 215 17.00 -6.35 4.71
CA SER A 215 16.63 -5.88 6.04
C SER A 215 17.34 -6.68 7.13
N LYS A 216 17.55 -6.06 8.29
CA LYS A 216 18.11 -6.72 9.48
C LYS A 216 17.36 -8.01 9.80
N GLY A 217 18.09 -9.12 9.96
CA GLY A 217 17.55 -10.46 10.18
C GLY A 217 16.75 -11.02 9.00
N ASN A 218 16.90 -10.42 7.81
CA ASN A 218 16.03 -10.68 6.65
C ASN A 218 14.54 -10.57 7.04
N GLU A 219 14.18 -9.50 7.77
CA GLU A 219 12.81 -9.18 8.15
C GLU A 219 11.94 -8.90 6.91
N ASN A 220 10.91 -9.71 6.71
CA ASN A 220 9.98 -9.58 5.59
C ASN A 220 8.53 -9.45 6.06
N ARG A 221 7.69 -8.84 5.22
CA ARG A 221 6.25 -8.81 5.47
C ARG A 221 5.56 -10.04 4.90
N ARG A 222 4.65 -10.63 5.68
CA ARG A 222 3.89 -11.83 5.27
C ARG A 222 2.45 -11.80 5.76
N TRP A 223 1.57 -12.32 4.92
CA TRP A 223 0.14 -12.43 5.17
C TRP A 223 -0.18 -13.65 6.05
N HIS A 224 -1.17 -13.49 6.91
CA HIS A 224 -1.75 -14.56 7.71
C HIS A 224 -3.26 -14.35 7.79
N GLY A 225 -4.03 -15.29 7.25
CA GLY A 225 -5.47 -15.37 7.47
C GLY A 225 -5.75 -16.25 8.67
N THR A 226 -6.76 -15.88 9.44
CA THR A 226 -7.15 -16.63 10.64
C THR A 226 -8.62 -16.43 10.94
N ARG A 227 -9.13 -17.19 11.92
CA ARG A 227 -10.52 -17.11 12.39
C ARG A 227 -10.76 -15.84 13.20
N ARG A 228 -11.86 -15.15 12.90
CA ARG A 228 -12.37 -13.99 13.64
C ARG A 228 -13.81 -14.27 14.10
N THR A 229 -14.05 -14.27 15.40
CA THR A 229 -15.38 -14.55 16.00
C THR A 229 -16.07 -13.31 16.57
N CYS A 230 -15.54 -12.12 16.30
CA CYS A 230 -16.06 -10.83 16.79
C CYS A 230 -15.87 -9.75 15.73
N ASN A 231 -16.46 -8.57 15.91
CA ASN A 231 -16.40 -7.48 14.95
C ASN A 231 -15.13 -6.61 14.99
N LEU A 232 -14.02 -7.07 15.59
CA LEU A 232 -12.76 -6.30 15.59
C LEU A 232 -12.36 -5.91 14.16
N GLY A 233 -12.05 -4.63 13.97
CA GLY A 233 -11.68 -4.01 12.70
C GLY A 233 -12.86 -3.51 11.87
N ASP A 234 -14.10 -3.83 12.26
CA ASP A 234 -15.27 -3.17 11.67
C ASP A 234 -15.32 -1.70 12.16
N LYS A 235 -16.11 -0.86 11.49
CA LYS A 235 -16.20 0.57 11.81
C LYS A 235 -16.51 0.77 13.30
N TYR A 236 -15.69 1.58 13.97
CA TYR A 236 -15.77 1.87 15.41
C TYR A 236 -15.47 0.68 16.35
N GLN A 237 -15.06 -0.48 15.84
CA GLN A 237 -14.77 -1.68 16.63
C GLN A 237 -13.26 -1.92 16.70
N THR A 238 -12.58 -1.26 17.65
CA THR A 238 -11.10 -1.27 17.74
C THR A 238 -10.54 -2.02 18.95
N ARG A 239 -11.40 -2.62 19.79
CA ARG A 239 -10.98 -3.34 20.99
C ARG A 239 -10.97 -4.85 20.75
N PRO A 240 -9.82 -5.54 20.87
CA PRO A 240 -9.79 -7.00 20.78
C PRO A 240 -10.66 -7.63 21.88
N CYS A 241 -11.44 -8.65 21.53
CA CYS A 241 -12.18 -9.43 22.53
C CYS A 241 -11.25 -10.34 23.35
N SER A 242 -11.71 -10.79 24.51
CA SER A 242 -10.96 -11.68 25.40
C SER A 242 -11.07 -13.17 25.04
N SER A 243 -11.98 -13.54 24.14
CA SER A 243 -12.26 -14.95 23.79
C SER A 243 -11.06 -15.64 23.16
N SER A 244 -10.66 -16.78 23.71
CA SER A 244 -9.64 -17.67 23.14
C SER A 244 -10.05 -18.28 21.80
N ARG A 245 -11.36 -18.34 21.52
CA ARG A 245 -11.91 -18.80 20.23
C ARG A 245 -11.68 -17.83 19.08
N CYS A 246 -11.35 -16.56 19.38
CA CYS A 246 -11.05 -15.56 18.38
C CYS A 246 -9.55 -15.49 18.12
N SER A 247 -9.04 -16.36 17.26
CA SER A 247 -7.62 -16.45 16.91
C SER A 247 -7.04 -15.08 16.50
N LEU A 248 -7.79 -14.28 15.75
CA LEU A 248 -7.38 -12.92 15.40
C LEU A 248 -7.10 -12.03 16.64
N CYS A 249 -8.03 -12.00 17.60
CA CYS A 249 -7.87 -11.20 18.81
C CYS A 249 -6.79 -11.76 19.74
N SER A 250 -6.65 -13.08 19.82
CA SER A 250 -5.57 -13.72 20.57
C SER A 250 -4.21 -13.34 20.01
N ILE A 251 -4.03 -13.39 18.68
CA ILE A 251 -2.78 -12.97 18.03
C ILE A 251 -2.49 -11.49 18.26
N ILE A 252 -3.50 -10.61 18.19
CA ILE A 252 -3.29 -9.18 18.42
C ILE A 252 -2.91 -8.89 19.88
N ARG A 253 -3.49 -9.61 20.84
CA ARG A 253 -3.18 -9.43 22.27
C ARG A 253 -1.83 -10.01 22.67
N ASN A 254 -1.55 -11.24 22.24
CA ASN A 254 -0.46 -12.06 22.78
C ASN A 254 0.68 -12.32 21.77
N SER A 255 0.56 -11.85 20.53
CA SER A 255 1.37 -12.30 19.39
C SER A 255 1.08 -13.76 19.01
N PHE A 256 1.91 -14.33 18.15
CA PHE A 256 1.80 -15.71 17.70
C PHE A 256 2.41 -16.67 18.72
N GLU A 257 1.81 -17.85 18.80
CA GLU A 257 2.28 -18.97 19.62
C GLU A 257 2.40 -20.22 18.76
N VAL A 258 3.61 -20.78 18.67
CA VAL A 258 3.89 -22.02 17.93
C VAL A 258 3.03 -23.16 18.47
N SER A 259 2.85 -23.26 19.79
CA SER A 259 2.04 -24.27 20.48
C SER A 259 0.58 -24.32 20.03
N VAL A 260 0.05 -23.22 19.46
CA VAL A 260 -1.33 -23.11 18.99
C VAL A 260 -1.45 -23.49 17.50
N CYS A 261 -0.38 -24.02 16.90
CA CYS A 261 -0.43 -24.56 15.54
C CYS A 261 -1.37 -25.78 15.49
N THR A 262 -2.64 -25.50 15.17
CA THR A 262 -3.70 -26.47 14.95
C THR A 262 -4.22 -26.30 13.54
N THR A 263 -4.25 -27.38 12.75
CA THR A 263 -5.02 -27.40 11.50
C THR A 263 -6.32 -28.14 11.72
N ASN A 264 -7.37 -27.72 11.01
CA ASN A 264 -8.65 -28.45 11.00
C ASN A 264 -8.50 -29.88 10.44
N THR A 265 -7.37 -30.19 9.80
CA THR A 265 -7.03 -31.47 9.18
C THR A 265 -6.11 -32.33 10.04
N GLY A 266 -5.69 -31.89 11.23
CA GLY A 266 -4.78 -32.62 12.12
C GLY A 266 -3.35 -32.76 11.60
N TRP A 267 -2.99 -32.02 10.55
CA TRP A 267 -1.72 -32.12 9.85
C TRP A 267 -1.23 -30.76 9.35
N CYS A 268 0.06 -30.48 9.55
CA CYS A 268 0.73 -29.26 9.09
C CYS A 268 1.85 -29.63 8.12
N ARG A 269 1.88 -28.99 6.96
CA ARG A 269 2.71 -29.43 5.83
C ARG A 269 4.21 -29.44 6.08
N PHE A 270 4.66 -28.55 6.95
CA PHE A 270 6.02 -28.43 7.45
C PHE A 270 6.04 -28.52 8.98
N GLY A 271 5.17 -29.34 9.54
CA GLY A 271 5.05 -29.59 10.97
C GLY A 271 4.67 -28.37 11.80
N HIS A 272 5.08 -28.38 13.06
CA HIS A 272 4.56 -27.53 14.12
C HIS A 272 5.25 -26.15 14.13
N GLY A 273 4.71 -25.22 13.36
CA GLY A 273 5.23 -23.86 13.24
C GLY A 273 4.17 -22.83 12.87
N ILE A 274 4.58 -21.58 12.73
CA ILE A 274 3.69 -20.46 12.39
C ILE A 274 3.75 -20.22 10.88
N TYR A 275 2.61 -20.44 10.22
CA TYR A 275 2.47 -20.37 8.77
C TYR A 275 2.05 -18.98 8.31
N THR A 276 2.79 -18.46 7.34
CA THR A 276 2.48 -17.21 6.64
C THR A 276 2.77 -17.34 5.16
N SER A 277 2.33 -16.37 4.36
CA SER A 277 2.56 -16.38 2.91
C SER A 277 2.93 -14.99 2.38
N SER A 278 3.71 -14.94 1.31
CA SER A 278 3.90 -13.71 0.52
C SER A 278 2.71 -13.43 -0.41
N THR A 279 1.75 -14.35 -0.51
CA THR A 279 0.57 -14.28 -1.37
C THR A 279 -0.70 -14.04 -0.54
N SER A 280 -1.33 -12.87 -0.69
CA SER A 280 -2.53 -12.49 0.07
C SER A 280 -3.73 -13.37 -0.26
N SER A 281 -3.92 -13.71 -1.54
CA SER A 281 -5.01 -14.60 -1.98
C SER A 281 -4.91 -16.02 -1.40
N LYS A 282 -3.71 -16.50 -1.10
CA LYS A 282 -3.51 -17.76 -0.35
C LYS A 282 -4.00 -17.61 1.09
N SER A 283 -3.55 -16.55 1.76
CA SER A 283 -3.93 -16.27 3.14
C SER A 283 -5.43 -16.00 3.28
N ASN A 284 -6.09 -15.50 2.24
CA ASN A 284 -7.55 -15.33 2.18
C ASN A 284 -8.30 -16.65 2.42
N GLY A 285 -7.77 -17.79 1.96
CA GLY A 285 -8.36 -19.11 2.18
C GLY A 285 -8.43 -19.52 3.65
N TYR A 286 -7.60 -18.90 4.51
CA TYR A 286 -7.60 -19.13 5.96
C TYR A 286 -8.31 -18.02 6.74
N SER A 287 -8.74 -16.95 6.08
CA SER A 287 -9.52 -15.88 6.71
C SER A 287 -11.00 -16.29 6.76
N SER A 288 -11.52 -16.45 7.97
CA SER A 288 -12.92 -16.82 8.22
C SER A 288 -13.55 -15.95 9.30
N ASN A 289 -14.84 -15.67 9.13
CA ASN A 289 -15.65 -14.94 10.10
C ASN A 289 -16.74 -15.85 10.68
N ASP A 290 -16.77 -15.94 11.99
CA ASP A 290 -17.87 -16.56 12.75
C ASP A 290 -18.77 -15.49 13.39
N CYS A 291 -18.71 -14.28 12.86
CA CYS A 291 -19.50 -13.12 13.25
C CYS A 291 -20.17 -12.51 12.03
N LYS A 292 -21.28 -11.81 12.24
CA LYS A 292 -21.94 -11.04 11.18
C LYS A 292 -21.10 -9.80 10.87
N SER A 293 -20.34 -9.84 9.77
CA SER A 293 -19.56 -8.71 9.27
C SER A 293 -19.52 -8.76 7.74
N ALA A 294 -19.60 -7.59 7.11
CA ALA A 294 -19.49 -7.45 5.65
C ALA A 294 -18.03 -7.48 5.16
N LEU A 295 -17.05 -7.52 6.08
CA LEU A 295 -15.62 -7.47 5.75
C LEU A 295 -14.91 -8.73 6.24
N LYS A 296 -13.94 -9.21 5.48
CA LYS A 296 -12.94 -10.17 5.93
C LYS A 296 -11.76 -9.45 6.59
N ALA A 297 -11.02 -10.19 7.40
CA ALA A 297 -9.88 -9.70 8.16
C ALA A 297 -8.63 -10.52 7.85
N MET A 298 -7.50 -9.85 7.62
CA MET A 298 -6.21 -10.51 7.39
C MET A 298 -5.08 -9.73 8.05
N LEU A 299 -4.11 -10.43 8.62
CA LEU A 299 -2.94 -9.83 9.24
C LEU A 299 -1.81 -9.68 8.22
N LEU A 300 -1.15 -8.52 8.24
CA LEU A 300 0.17 -8.33 7.65
C LEU A 300 1.21 -8.26 8.76
N ASN A 301 2.09 -9.24 8.78
CA ASN A 301 3.03 -9.49 9.86
C ASN A 301 4.43 -9.05 9.45
N LYS A 302 5.30 -8.80 10.43
CA LYS A 302 6.75 -8.75 10.21
C LYS A 302 7.33 -10.07 10.68
N VAL A 303 8.07 -10.75 9.80
CA VAL A 303 8.63 -12.08 10.03
C VAL A 303 10.13 -12.04 9.82
N ILE A 304 10.90 -12.48 10.80
CA ILE A 304 12.34 -12.68 10.70
C ILE A 304 12.56 -13.99 9.96
N VAL A 305 12.85 -13.89 8.66
CA VAL A 305 13.03 -15.06 7.80
C VAL A 305 14.41 -15.68 8.01
N GLY A 306 15.42 -14.86 8.30
CA GLY A 306 16.81 -15.30 8.41
C GLY A 306 17.28 -16.09 7.19
N ASN A 307 18.06 -17.15 7.41
CA ASN A 307 18.44 -18.12 6.41
C ASN A 307 17.28 -19.11 6.20
N GLY A 308 16.56 -19.00 5.09
CA GLY A 308 15.37 -19.82 4.82
C GLY A 308 15.70 -21.12 4.08
N CYS A 309 15.31 -22.26 4.65
CA CYS A 309 15.45 -23.57 4.03
C CYS A 309 14.36 -23.78 2.97
N LYS A 310 14.74 -23.90 1.70
CA LYS A 310 13.79 -24.11 0.61
C LYS A 310 13.39 -25.58 0.53
N LEU A 311 12.10 -25.87 0.70
CA LEU A 311 11.54 -27.21 0.58
C LEU A 311 10.47 -27.25 -0.52
N ARG A 312 10.52 -28.30 -1.35
CA ARG A 312 9.54 -28.58 -2.41
C ARG A 312 8.59 -29.73 -2.07
N GLN A 313 8.92 -30.52 -1.07
CA GLN A 313 8.14 -31.66 -0.57
C GLN A 313 7.68 -31.39 0.86
N ASN A 314 6.60 -32.05 1.27
CA ASN A 314 6.08 -31.94 2.63
C ASN A 314 7.08 -32.55 3.63
N ASN A 315 7.14 -31.99 4.83
CA ASN A 315 7.82 -32.61 5.97
C ASN A 315 7.07 -32.21 7.24
N ASP A 316 6.03 -32.96 7.55
CA ASP A 316 5.12 -32.73 8.67
C ASP A 316 5.71 -33.04 10.04
N THR A 317 6.87 -33.71 10.08
CA THR A 317 7.57 -34.04 11.33
C THR A 317 8.40 -32.88 11.90
N LEU A 318 8.54 -31.77 11.15
CA LEU A 318 9.37 -30.64 11.60
C LEU A 318 8.79 -29.96 12.84
N THR A 319 9.62 -29.82 13.87
CA THR A 319 9.33 -29.02 15.07
C THR A 319 10.27 -27.82 15.21
N ALA A 320 11.25 -27.72 14.32
CA ALA A 320 12.27 -26.68 14.23
C ALA A 320 12.70 -26.51 12.76
N PRO A 321 13.33 -25.38 12.38
CA PRO A 321 13.95 -25.29 11.07
C PRO A 321 15.08 -26.32 10.95
N PRO A 322 15.37 -26.84 9.74
CA PRO A 322 16.55 -27.68 9.51
C PRO A 322 17.85 -27.01 9.99
N GLN A 323 18.83 -27.82 10.38
CA GLN A 323 20.10 -27.31 10.93
C GLN A 323 20.74 -26.26 10.00
N GLY A 324 21.15 -25.13 10.57
CA GLY A 324 21.75 -24.01 9.83
C GLY A 324 20.73 -23.03 9.22
N PHE A 325 19.44 -23.25 9.40
CA PHE A 325 18.37 -22.38 8.92
C PHE A 325 17.55 -21.78 10.06
N ASP A 326 16.88 -20.66 9.77
CA ASP A 326 16.01 -19.94 10.72
C ASP A 326 14.52 -20.11 10.39
N SER A 327 14.21 -20.57 9.18
CA SER A 327 12.84 -20.76 8.68
C SER A 327 12.76 -21.79 7.57
N VAL A 328 11.55 -22.20 7.21
CA VAL A 328 11.25 -23.02 6.02
C VAL A 328 10.49 -22.20 4.99
N LEU A 329 10.93 -22.30 3.74
CA LEU A 329 10.32 -21.71 2.55
C LEU A 329 9.74 -22.82 1.68
N GLY A 330 8.42 -23.00 1.72
CA GLY A 330 7.72 -23.87 0.78
C GLY A 330 7.68 -23.23 -0.60
N GLU A 331 8.43 -23.77 -1.56
CA GLU A 331 8.45 -23.26 -2.93
C GLU A 331 7.45 -24.00 -3.83
N LYS A 332 6.77 -23.25 -4.72
CA LYS A 332 5.89 -23.81 -5.74
C LYS A 332 6.61 -24.94 -6.51
N GLY A 333 5.93 -26.07 -6.67
CA GLY A 333 6.46 -27.28 -7.31
C GLY A 333 5.36 -28.32 -7.50
N ASN A 334 5.72 -29.56 -7.85
CA ASN A 334 4.73 -30.61 -8.17
C ASN A 334 3.71 -30.88 -7.03
N VAL A 335 4.14 -30.71 -5.77
CA VAL A 335 3.29 -30.91 -4.58
C VAL A 335 2.68 -29.58 -4.08
N LEU A 336 3.22 -28.45 -4.54
CA LEU A 336 3.08 -27.16 -3.90
C LEU A 336 2.40 -26.15 -4.79
N ASN A 337 1.16 -25.80 -4.45
CA ASN A 337 0.37 -24.87 -5.25
C ASN A 337 0.79 -23.40 -5.02
N HIS A 338 1.19 -23.04 -3.79
CA HIS A 338 1.49 -21.67 -3.39
C HIS A 338 2.58 -21.60 -2.32
N ASP A 339 3.25 -20.45 -2.22
CA ASP A 339 4.35 -20.24 -1.29
C ASP A 339 3.92 -20.30 0.19
N GLU A 340 4.82 -20.77 1.04
CA GLU A 340 4.69 -20.79 2.50
C GLU A 340 5.99 -20.34 3.13
N LEU A 341 5.90 -19.54 4.17
CA LEU A 341 6.98 -19.29 5.11
C LEU A 341 6.54 -19.84 6.47
N VAL A 342 7.37 -20.70 7.05
CA VAL A 342 7.15 -21.28 8.37
C VAL A 342 8.31 -20.90 9.29
N VAL A 343 7.97 -20.34 10.46
CA VAL A 343 8.91 -20.08 11.56
C VAL A 343 8.52 -20.91 12.77
N TYR A 344 9.50 -21.35 13.55
CA TYR A 344 9.30 -22.31 14.65
C TYR A 344 9.61 -21.70 16.03
N THR A 345 9.52 -20.37 16.13
CA THR A 345 9.63 -19.65 17.41
C THR A 345 8.71 -18.43 17.40
N ASN A 346 8.10 -18.14 18.56
CA ASN A 346 7.18 -17.02 18.75
C ASN A 346 7.88 -15.67 18.47
N ASP A 347 9.19 -15.60 18.75
CA ASP A 347 9.97 -14.37 18.64
C ASP A 347 10.35 -14.02 17.19
N ALA A 348 10.13 -14.94 16.24
CA ALA A 348 10.42 -14.70 14.83
C ALA A 348 9.33 -13.88 14.12
N ILE A 349 8.18 -13.62 14.75
CA ILE A 349 7.04 -12.99 14.09
C ILE A 349 6.27 -12.07 15.03
N ARG A 350 5.75 -10.98 14.46
CA ARG A 350 4.78 -10.11 15.13
C ARG A 350 3.72 -9.59 14.17
N PRO A 351 2.46 -9.44 14.63
CA PRO A 351 1.46 -8.72 13.86
C PRO A 351 1.84 -7.24 13.73
N SER A 352 1.66 -6.67 12.53
CA SER A 352 2.01 -5.26 12.26
C SER A 352 0.84 -4.45 11.74
N TYR A 353 -0.03 -5.04 10.93
CA TYR A 353 -1.26 -4.42 10.44
C TYR A 353 -2.41 -5.42 10.41
N LEU A 354 -3.62 -4.92 10.58
CA LEU A 354 -4.87 -5.61 10.29
C LEU A 354 -5.48 -4.95 9.05
N VAL A 355 -5.79 -5.76 8.03
CA VAL A 355 -6.41 -5.33 6.79
C VAL A 355 -7.83 -5.85 6.76
N MET A 356 -8.78 -4.95 6.51
CA MET A 356 -10.20 -5.22 6.38
C MET A 356 -10.62 -5.00 4.94
N TYR A 357 -11.19 -6.02 4.31
CA TYR A 357 -11.43 -6.05 2.88
C TYR A 357 -12.74 -6.78 2.58
N GLU A 358 -13.28 -6.60 1.38
CA GLU A 358 -14.51 -7.29 0.97
C GLU A 358 -14.28 -8.80 0.76
N PRO A 359 -15.31 -9.65 0.90
CA PRO A 359 -15.16 -11.10 0.83
C PRO A 359 -14.64 -11.63 -0.52
#